data_AF-A0A919GVV5-F1
#
_entry.id   AF-A0A919GVV5-F1
#
_cell.length_a   1.000
_cell.length_b   1.000
_cell.length_c   1.000
_cell.angle_alpha   90.00
_cell.angle_beta   90.00
_cell.angle_gamma   90.00
#
_symmetry.space_group_name_H-M   'P 1'
#
loop_
_entity.id
_entity.type
_entity.pdbx_description
1 polymer ?
#
loop_
_entity_poly.entity_id
_entity_poly.type
_entity_poly.pdbx_seq_one_letter_code
_entity_poly.pdbx_strand_id
1 'polypeptide(L)'
;MPRMGTGPAPRSARTAGAAALVAALALGCTTGGGTGGTADGTRGAPTASSTPSAPAPHTTSPQDLCTHLITHWSGVLLDAGPGQDPVGLDYQAMGLSGGQNDILRAVVAAARTEEQTAGREASRALVAREARLRCEERYRSGTPTGGPW
;
A
#
# COMPACT_ATOMS: atom_id res chain seq x y z
N MET A 1 15.99 -56.83 19.35
CA MET A 1 16.66 -56.72 18.03
C MET A 1 15.57 -56.36 17.01
N PRO A 2 15.65 -55.35 16.13
CA PRO A 2 16.73 -54.40 15.83
C PRO A 2 16.33 -52.90 16.04
N ARG A 3 17.28 -52.04 15.65
CA ARG A 3 17.58 -50.64 16.00
C ARG A 3 16.60 -49.54 15.55
N MET A 4 16.41 -48.55 16.43
CA MET A 4 16.18 -47.15 16.07
C MET A 4 17.39 -46.62 15.27
N GLY A 5 17.14 -46.09 14.08
CA GLY A 5 18.14 -45.40 13.25
C GLY A 5 17.97 -43.89 13.33
N THR A 6 18.87 -43.23 14.04
CA THR A 6 19.10 -41.78 14.00
C THR A 6 19.93 -41.45 12.76
N GLY A 7 19.37 -40.68 11.82
CA GLY A 7 20.10 -40.13 10.67
C GLY A 7 20.62 -38.72 10.96
N PRO A 8 21.88 -38.38 10.63
CA PRO A 8 22.48 -37.07 10.88
C PRO A 8 22.13 -36.00 9.84
N ALA A 9 22.21 -34.74 10.28
CA ALA A 9 22.04 -33.52 9.48
C ALA A 9 23.18 -33.28 8.48
N PRO A 10 22.91 -32.68 7.30
CA PRO A 10 23.95 -32.07 6.49
C PRO A 10 24.24 -30.63 6.97
N ARG A 11 25.48 -30.41 7.40
CA ARG A 11 26.12 -29.08 7.42
C ARG A 11 26.84 -28.93 6.08
N SER A 12 26.55 -27.87 5.35
CA SER A 12 27.36 -27.45 4.20
C SER A 12 27.75 -25.99 4.34
N ALA A 13 28.94 -25.72 3.83
CA ALA A 13 29.93 -24.82 4.36
C ALA A 13 29.83 -23.37 3.88
N ARG A 14 30.56 -22.51 4.60
CA ARG A 14 30.80 -21.09 4.35
C ARG A 14 31.46 -20.86 2.99
N THR A 15 31.07 -19.78 2.32
CA THR A 15 31.94 -19.03 1.41
C THR A 15 31.99 -17.57 1.83
N ALA A 16 33.21 -17.09 2.00
CA ALA A 16 33.56 -15.71 2.28
C ALA A 16 33.42 -14.86 1.01
N GLY A 17 33.03 -13.60 1.17
CA GLY A 17 33.00 -12.61 0.10
C GLY A 17 32.92 -11.21 0.71
N ALA A 18 34.08 -10.64 1.03
CA ALA A 18 34.23 -9.23 1.36
C ALA A 18 34.21 -8.40 0.08
N ALA A 19 33.43 -7.33 0.03
CA ALA A 19 33.73 -6.13 -0.75
C ALA A 19 32.83 -4.98 -0.28
N ALA A 20 33.43 -4.04 0.44
CA ALA A 20 32.89 -2.72 0.68
C ALA A 20 32.80 -1.95 -0.65
N LEU A 21 31.85 -1.02 -0.78
CA LEU A 21 32.06 0.24 -1.50
C LEU A 21 30.97 1.25 -1.07
N VAL A 22 31.43 2.26 -0.34
CA VAL A 22 30.73 3.49 0.01
C VAL A 22 30.75 4.40 -1.21
N ALA A 23 29.62 4.98 -1.58
CA ALA A 23 29.58 6.15 -2.46
C ALA A 23 28.43 7.07 -2.05
N ALA A 24 28.74 8.02 -1.17
CA ALA A 24 27.92 9.18 -0.89
C ALA A 24 28.13 10.21 -2.00
N LEU A 25 27.06 10.63 -2.68
CA LEU A 25 27.07 11.81 -3.55
C LEU A 25 26.01 12.79 -3.05
N ALA A 26 26.45 13.73 -2.23
CA ALA A 26 25.78 14.99 -1.99
C ALA A 26 26.00 15.89 -3.21
N LEU A 27 24.93 16.27 -3.90
CA LEU A 27 24.98 17.24 -4.99
C LEU A 27 24.09 18.46 -4.67
N GLY A 28 24.77 19.52 -4.25
CA GLY A 28 24.60 20.88 -4.77
C GLY A 28 23.25 21.57 -4.61
N CYS A 29 23.16 22.44 -3.60
CA CYS A 29 22.22 23.55 -3.56
C CYS A 29 22.64 24.61 -4.60
N THR A 30 21.76 24.97 -5.53
CA THR A 30 21.92 26.18 -6.36
C THR A 30 20.90 27.23 -5.97
N THR A 31 21.43 28.42 -5.71
CA THR A 31 20.77 29.68 -5.42
C THR A 31 20.12 30.27 -6.67
N GLY A 32 18.84 30.64 -6.57
CA GLY A 32 18.15 31.46 -7.57
C GLY A 32 17.57 32.70 -6.90
N GLY A 33 18.37 33.77 -6.82
CA GLY A 33 17.90 35.11 -6.50
C GLY A 33 17.24 35.75 -7.72
N GLY A 34 16.13 36.43 -7.51
CA GLY A 34 15.38 37.13 -8.55
C GLY A 34 14.40 38.12 -7.94
N THR A 35 14.90 39.18 -7.35
CA THR A 35 14.16 40.43 -7.09
C THR A 35 13.93 41.16 -8.40
N GLY A 36 12.68 41.49 -8.73
CA GLY A 36 12.39 42.42 -9.81
C GLY A 36 10.90 42.64 -10.03
N GLY A 37 10.45 43.88 -9.81
CA GLY A 37 9.31 44.44 -10.55
C GLY A 37 8.04 44.72 -9.77
N THR A 38 8.07 45.73 -8.90
CA THR A 38 6.88 46.60 -8.71
C THR A 38 6.73 47.48 -9.94
N ALA A 39 5.62 47.33 -10.67
CA ALA A 39 5.10 48.35 -11.57
C ALA A 39 3.58 48.43 -11.38
N ASP A 40 3.19 49.58 -10.85
CA ASP A 40 1.82 50.05 -10.68
C ASP A 40 1.23 50.48 -12.03
N GLY A 41 -0.10 50.44 -12.13
CA GLY A 41 -0.86 51.06 -13.22
C GLY A 41 -1.55 50.07 -14.17
N THR A 42 -2.86 49.85 -13.98
CA THR A 42 -3.92 50.62 -14.64
C THR A 42 -5.27 49.96 -14.36
N ARG A 43 -6.17 50.73 -13.76
CA ARG A 43 -7.55 50.41 -13.44
C ARG A 43 -8.36 50.15 -14.72
N GLY A 44 -8.56 48.88 -15.05
CA GLY A 44 -9.56 48.40 -16.01
C GLY A 44 -10.57 47.52 -15.28
N ALA A 45 -11.84 47.92 -15.26
CA ALA A 45 -12.91 47.14 -14.63
C ALA A 45 -13.06 45.78 -15.33
N PRO A 46 -13.04 44.65 -14.61
CA PRO A 46 -13.37 43.37 -15.23
C PRO A 46 -14.88 43.29 -15.39
N THR A 47 -15.36 43.32 -16.61
CA THR A 47 -16.65 42.74 -16.97
C THR A 47 -16.66 41.30 -16.46
N ALA A 48 -17.61 40.96 -15.58
CA ALA A 48 -17.77 39.64 -15.01
C ALA A 48 -18.14 38.63 -16.12
N SER A 49 -17.14 38.15 -16.84
CA SER A 49 -17.24 36.92 -17.61
C SER A 49 -17.51 35.82 -16.60
N SER A 50 -18.72 35.26 -16.64
CA SER A 50 -19.07 34.07 -15.87
C SER A 50 -18.27 32.90 -16.43
N THR A 51 -17.05 32.72 -15.93
CA THR A 51 -16.24 31.55 -16.23
C THR A 51 -17.02 30.31 -15.76
N PRO A 52 -17.22 29.29 -16.61
CA PRO A 52 -17.77 28.02 -16.15
C PRO A 52 -16.92 27.53 -14.98
N SER A 53 -17.54 27.31 -13.82
CA SER A 53 -16.84 26.73 -12.68
C SER A 53 -16.29 25.37 -13.10
N ALA A 54 -14.97 25.22 -13.06
CA ALA A 54 -14.32 23.94 -13.28
C ALA A 54 -14.90 22.92 -12.27
N PRO A 55 -15.12 21.66 -12.67
CA PRO A 55 -15.53 20.62 -11.73
C PRO A 55 -14.54 20.57 -10.57
N ALA A 56 -15.05 20.58 -9.33
CA ALA A 56 -14.20 20.42 -8.16
C ALA A 56 -13.49 19.05 -8.24
N PRO A 57 -12.19 18.96 -7.90
CA PRO A 57 -11.48 17.69 -7.91
C PRO A 57 -12.17 16.69 -6.97
N HIS A 58 -12.51 15.51 -7.48
CA HIS A 58 -13.05 14.42 -6.68
C HIS A 58 -11.92 13.82 -5.84
N THR A 59 -11.93 14.07 -4.54
CA THR A 59 -11.02 13.39 -3.61
C THR A 59 -11.63 12.06 -3.22
N THR A 60 -10.96 10.96 -3.54
CA THR A 60 -11.30 9.63 -3.01
C THR A 60 -11.29 9.68 -1.48
N SER A 61 -12.35 9.19 -0.83
CA SER A 61 -12.38 9.16 0.62
C SER A 61 -11.31 8.19 1.17
N PRO A 62 -10.77 8.39 2.38
CA PRO A 62 -9.82 7.45 2.98
C PRO A 62 -10.38 6.01 3.11
N GLN A 63 -11.69 5.89 3.31
CA GLN A 63 -12.40 4.61 3.36
C GLN A 63 -12.43 3.92 1.99
N ASP A 64 -12.71 4.65 0.92
CA ASP A 64 -12.76 4.09 -0.44
C ASP A 64 -11.36 3.67 -0.89
N LEU A 65 -10.35 4.48 -0.55
CA LEU A 65 -8.95 4.15 -0.80
C LEU A 65 -8.54 2.88 -0.04
N CYS A 66 -8.90 2.76 1.23
CA CYS A 66 -8.71 1.54 2.01
C CYS A 66 -9.36 0.34 1.31
N THR A 67 -10.63 0.44 0.93
CA THR A 67 -11.36 -0.66 0.30
C THR A 67 -10.70 -1.11 -1.00
N HIS A 68 -10.25 -0.16 -1.82
CA HIS A 68 -9.57 -0.43 -3.07
C HIS A 68 -8.22 -1.15 -2.85
N LEU A 69 -7.40 -0.65 -1.93
CA LEU A 69 -6.09 -1.26 -1.60
C LEU A 69 -6.24 -2.69 -1.07
N ILE A 70 -7.17 -2.91 -0.13
CA ILE A 70 -7.40 -4.25 0.43
C ILE A 70 -7.90 -5.21 -0.64
N THR A 71 -8.81 -4.79 -1.50
CA THR A 71 -9.34 -5.63 -2.59
C THR A 71 -8.24 -6.01 -3.58
N HIS A 72 -7.44 -5.02 -4.01
CA HIS A 72 -6.35 -5.23 -4.95
C HIS A 72 -5.32 -6.22 -4.41
N TRP A 73 -4.75 -5.95 -3.23
CA TRP A 73 -3.70 -6.80 -2.66
C TRP A 73 -4.22 -8.18 -2.25
N SER A 74 -5.48 -8.28 -1.83
CA SER A 74 -6.09 -9.60 -1.57
C SER A 74 -6.11 -10.45 -2.84
N GLY A 75 -6.49 -9.88 -3.98
CA GLY A 75 -6.46 -10.57 -5.28
C GLY A 75 -5.06 -11.08 -5.62
N VAL A 76 -4.06 -10.20 -5.55
CA VAL A 76 -2.65 -10.55 -5.82
C VAL A 76 -2.15 -11.70 -4.93
N LEU A 77 -2.47 -11.66 -3.62
CA LEU A 77 -2.04 -12.68 -2.65
C LEU A 77 -2.81 -13.99 -2.74
N LEU A 78 -4.04 -13.97 -3.25
CA LEU A 78 -4.84 -15.18 -3.50
C LEU A 78 -4.39 -15.88 -4.78
N ASP A 79 -4.11 -15.12 -5.84
CA ASP A 79 -3.68 -15.68 -7.14
C ASP A 79 -2.32 -16.39 -7.05
N ALA A 80 -1.45 -15.97 -6.13
CA ALA A 80 -0.15 -16.61 -5.88
C ALA A 80 -0.25 -17.96 -5.15
N GLY A 81 -1.34 -18.20 -4.42
CA GLY A 81 -1.54 -19.39 -3.59
C GLY A 81 -0.90 -19.34 -2.19
N PRO A 82 -1.15 -20.36 -1.36
CA PRO A 82 -0.77 -20.37 0.06
C PRO A 82 0.75 -20.40 0.26
N GLY A 83 1.24 -19.58 1.21
CA GLY A 83 2.66 -19.57 1.61
C GLY A 83 3.62 -18.90 0.61
N GLN A 84 3.11 -18.37 -0.50
CA GLN A 84 3.91 -17.60 -1.44
C GLN A 84 3.88 -16.11 -1.08
N ASP A 85 5.02 -15.46 -1.33
CA ASP A 85 5.14 -14.00 -1.36
C ASP A 85 5.32 -13.57 -2.82
N PRO A 86 4.22 -13.32 -3.56
CA PRO A 86 4.29 -13.01 -4.99
C PRO A 86 4.94 -11.67 -5.31
N VAL A 87 5.03 -10.77 -4.32
CA VAL A 87 5.42 -9.38 -4.53
C VAL A 87 6.77 -9.08 -3.91
N GLY A 88 7.17 -9.77 -2.83
CA GLY A 88 8.41 -9.49 -2.11
C GLY A 88 8.42 -8.10 -1.48
N LEU A 89 7.24 -7.50 -1.30
CA LEU A 89 7.04 -6.15 -0.81
C LEU A 89 6.52 -6.19 0.62
N ASP A 90 7.08 -5.36 1.49
CA ASP A 90 6.45 -5.08 2.77
C ASP A 90 5.18 -4.25 2.59
N TYR A 91 4.39 -4.14 3.67
CA TYR A 91 3.11 -3.46 3.61
C TYR A 91 3.23 -1.95 3.34
N GLN A 92 4.37 -1.34 3.67
CA GLN A 92 4.60 0.08 3.42
C GLN A 92 4.88 0.32 1.94
N ALA A 93 5.66 -0.56 1.30
CA ALA A 93 5.88 -0.57 -0.14
C ALA A 93 4.59 -0.89 -0.92
N MET A 94 3.66 -1.63 -0.32
CA MET A 94 2.30 -1.82 -0.84
C MET A 94 1.39 -0.58 -0.67
N GLY A 95 1.88 0.49 -0.01
CA GLY A 95 1.12 1.70 0.27
C GLY A 95 0.06 1.53 1.36
N LEU A 96 0.20 0.50 2.20
CA LEU A 96 -0.71 0.23 3.32
C LEU A 96 -0.16 0.87 4.59
N SER A 97 -1.07 1.38 5.42
CA SER A 97 -0.79 1.55 6.85
C SER A 97 -0.81 0.21 7.57
N GLY A 98 -0.21 0.12 8.77
CA GLY A 98 -0.15 -1.09 9.58
C GLY A 98 -1.54 -1.64 9.89
N GLY A 99 -2.50 -0.76 10.20
CA GLY A 99 -3.86 -1.24 10.45
C GLY A 99 -4.68 -1.54 9.18
N GLN A 100 -4.29 -1.03 8.00
CA GLN A 100 -4.82 -1.57 6.73
C GLN A 100 -4.19 -2.93 6.42
N ASN A 101 -2.91 -3.13 6.72
CA ASN A 101 -2.26 -4.43 6.60
C ASN A 101 -2.92 -5.48 7.51
N ASP A 102 -3.33 -5.11 8.73
CA ASP A 102 -4.11 -6.02 9.59
C ASP A 102 -5.44 -6.43 8.95
N ILE A 103 -6.15 -5.49 8.31
CA ILE A 103 -7.36 -5.79 7.53
C ILE A 103 -7.02 -6.73 6.38
N LEU A 104 -5.97 -6.45 5.61
CA LEU A 104 -5.56 -7.27 4.46
C LEU A 104 -5.31 -8.72 4.89
N ARG A 105 -4.53 -8.92 5.95
CA ARG A 105 -4.21 -10.26 6.46
C ARG A 105 -5.46 -11.02 6.92
N ALA A 106 -6.40 -10.35 7.58
CA ALA A 106 -7.65 -10.95 8.01
C ALA A 106 -8.54 -11.34 6.81
N VAL A 107 -8.65 -10.46 5.81
CA VAL A 107 -9.45 -10.70 4.60
C VAL A 107 -8.86 -11.85 3.79
N VAL A 108 -7.55 -11.89 3.55
CA VAL A 108 -6.89 -12.98 2.82
C VAL A 108 -7.05 -14.32 3.53
N ALA A 109 -6.95 -14.34 4.87
CA ALA A 109 -7.19 -15.55 5.63
C ALA A 109 -8.62 -16.08 5.45
N ALA A 110 -9.63 -15.22 5.59
CA ALA A 110 -11.04 -15.59 5.40
C ALA A 110 -11.33 -16.02 3.95
N ALA A 111 -10.79 -15.30 2.97
CA ALA A 111 -10.97 -15.59 1.55
C ALA A 111 -10.34 -16.95 1.16
N ARG A 112 -9.19 -17.31 1.72
CA ARG A 112 -8.59 -18.64 1.52
C ARG A 112 -9.45 -19.76 2.08
N THR A 113 -10.12 -19.53 3.21
CA THR A 113 -11.09 -20.49 3.76
C THR A 113 -12.30 -20.60 2.84
N GLU A 114 -12.87 -19.47 2.42
CA GLU A 114 -14.03 -19.43 1.52
C GLU A 114 -13.73 -20.07 0.15
N GLU A 115 -12.52 -19.88 -0.38
CA GLU A 115 -12.11 -20.50 -1.64
C GLU A 115 -12.11 -22.03 -1.54
N GLN A 116 -11.67 -22.58 -0.40
CA GLN A 116 -11.67 -24.01 -0.16
C GLN A 116 -13.09 -24.58 -0.02
N THR A 117 -14.03 -23.80 0.54
CA THR A 117 -15.40 -24.27 0.80
C THR A 117 -16.36 -24.03 -0.35
N ALA A 118 -16.23 -22.90 -1.05
CA ALA A 118 -17.21 -22.39 -2.00
C ALA A 118 -16.60 -21.92 -3.33
N GLY A 119 -15.28 -22.02 -3.49
CA GLY A 119 -14.58 -21.73 -4.74
C GLY A 119 -14.18 -20.27 -4.93
N ARG A 120 -13.48 -20.00 -6.04
CA ARG A 120 -12.79 -18.72 -6.28
C ARG A 120 -13.72 -17.52 -6.38
N GLU A 121 -14.88 -17.68 -7.00
CA GLU A 121 -15.85 -16.60 -7.14
C GLU A 121 -16.47 -16.21 -5.79
N ALA A 122 -16.75 -17.19 -4.92
CA ALA A 122 -17.22 -16.93 -3.56
C ALA A 122 -16.14 -16.21 -2.73
N SER A 123 -14.88 -16.63 -2.86
CA SER A 123 -13.72 -15.96 -2.25
C SER A 123 -13.58 -14.50 -2.70
N ARG A 124 -13.66 -14.23 -4.01
CA ARG A 124 -13.64 -12.85 -4.56
C ARG A 124 -14.79 -12.00 -4.02
N ALA A 125 -16.00 -12.56 -3.97
CA ALA A 125 -17.17 -11.87 -3.41
C ALA A 125 -17.01 -11.59 -1.91
N LEU A 126 -16.38 -12.50 -1.16
CA LEU A 126 -16.04 -12.30 0.25
C LEU A 126 -15.03 -11.18 0.41
N VAL A 127 -13.95 -11.16 -0.37
CA VAL A 127 -12.94 -10.09 -0.34
C VAL A 127 -13.61 -8.73 -0.50
N ALA A 128 -14.47 -8.56 -1.51
CA ALA A 128 -15.14 -7.29 -1.77
C ALA A 128 -16.04 -6.84 -0.60
N ARG A 129 -16.82 -7.76 0.00
CA ARG A 129 -17.65 -7.45 1.17
C ARG A 129 -16.82 -7.11 2.39
N GLU A 130 -15.86 -7.97 2.75
CA GLU A 130 -15.09 -7.84 4.00
C GLU A 130 -14.16 -6.63 3.95
N ALA A 131 -13.55 -6.33 2.79
CA ALA A 131 -12.76 -5.11 2.61
C ALA A 131 -13.60 -3.87 2.91
N ARG A 132 -14.81 -3.80 2.32
CA ARG A 132 -15.73 -2.69 2.53
C ARG A 132 -16.14 -2.56 4.00
N LEU A 133 -16.65 -3.64 4.61
CA LEU A 133 -17.14 -3.62 5.99
C LEU A 133 -16.05 -3.21 6.99
N ARG A 134 -14.83 -3.75 6.84
CA ARG A 134 -13.73 -3.48 7.75
C ARG A 134 -13.14 -2.08 7.56
N CYS A 135 -13.07 -1.59 6.32
CA CYS A 135 -12.65 -0.22 6.06
C CYS A 135 -13.71 0.78 6.55
N GLU A 136 -15.01 0.52 6.34
CA GLU A 136 -16.11 1.33 6.91
C GLU A 136 -16.00 1.41 8.43
N GLU A 137 -15.79 0.28 9.11
CA GLU A 137 -15.59 0.23 10.55
C GLU A 137 -14.40 1.08 10.99
N ARG A 138 -13.24 0.89 10.34
CA ARG A 138 -11.99 1.58 10.68
C ARG A 138 -12.12 3.11 10.58
N TYR A 139 -12.83 3.59 9.58
CA TYR A 139 -12.96 5.02 9.29
C TYR A 139 -14.24 5.65 9.84
N ARG A 140 -15.08 4.90 10.59
CA ARG A 140 -16.35 5.39 11.14
C ARG A 140 -16.19 6.67 11.98
N SER A 141 -15.09 6.78 12.72
CA SER A 141 -14.78 7.96 13.56
C SER A 141 -13.83 8.96 12.89
N GLY A 142 -13.65 8.87 11.57
CA GLY A 142 -12.68 9.66 10.80
C GLY A 142 -11.34 8.94 10.60
N THR A 143 -10.34 9.66 10.11
CA THR A 143 -9.01 9.10 9.85
C THR A 143 -8.36 8.61 11.15
N PRO A 144 -7.98 7.33 11.27
CA PRO A 144 -7.30 6.82 12.46
C PRO A 144 -6.04 7.62 12.76
N THR A 145 -5.90 8.13 14.00
CA THR A 145 -4.83 9.05 14.41
C THR A 145 -3.61 8.37 15.05
N GLY A 146 -3.42 7.07 14.84
CA GLY A 146 -2.23 6.34 15.30
C GLY A 146 -1.15 6.31 14.22
N GLY A 147 -0.10 7.11 14.38
CA GLY A 147 1.05 7.11 13.47
C GLY A 147 1.95 5.86 13.63
N PRO A 148 2.99 5.71 12.79
CA PRO A 148 3.46 6.67 11.77
C PRO A 148 2.95 6.37 10.35
N TRP A 149 2.87 5.09 10.05
CA TRP A 149 2.40 4.35 8.89
C TRP A 149 2.16 2.97 9.46
#